data_AF-A0A165QX17-F1
#
_entry.id   AF-A0A165QX17-F1
#
_cell.length_a   1.000
_cell.length_b   1.000
_cell.length_c   1.000
_cell.angle_alpha   90.00
_cell.angle_beta   90.00
_cell.angle_gamma   90.00
#
_symmetry.space_group_name_H-M   'P 1'
#
loop_
_entity.id
_entity.type
_entity.pdbx_description
1 polymer ?
#
loop_
_entity_poly.entity_id
_entity_poly.type
_entity_poly.pdbx_seq_one_letter_code
_entity_poly.pdbx_strand_id
1 'polypeptide(L)'
;MKDLLIVEGKLTPLSSKTHITYQFYMPEPAECLVIDFCYSPKTLDDPSASRELIEDAIDRYVNPSLRPVYKEQWEKFVPLQNLLTLSIDDPDGFRGSAHRHPNEQHHVLSPKESSPGFSAGPIQEGIWRVTLSVHCVVTEACHYTLSIRGGASAHELASV
;
A
#
# COMPACT_ATOMS: atom_id res chain seq x y z
N MET A 1 -2.25 -23.81 -2.37
CA MET A 1 -2.33 -22.54 -3.12
C MET A 1 -1.29 -22.52 -4.24
N LYS A 2 -1.56 -21.82 -5.33
CA LYS A 2 -0.67 -21.60 -6.48
C LYS A 2 -0.30 -20.12 -6.55
N ASP A 3 0.94 -19.81 -6.93
CA ASP A 3 1.37 -18.44 -7.18
C ASP A 3 0.75 -17.94 -8.49
N LEU A 4 0.11 -16.77 -8.43
CA LEU A 4 -0.55 -16.12 -9.57
C LEU A 4 0.25 -14.92 -10.08
N LEU A 5 0.93 -14.22 -9.16
CA LEU A 5 1.79 -13.09 -9.46
C LEU A 5 2.83 -12.92 -8.35
N ILE A 6 4.08 -12.70 -8.74
CA ILE A 6 5.14 -12.26 -7.83
C ILE A 6 5.88 -11.12 -8.53
N VAL A 7 5.93 -9.96 -7.91
CA VAL A 7 6.60 -8.78 -8.45
C VAL A 7 7.36 -8.04 -7.37
N GLU A 8 8.44 -7.39 -7.79
CA GLU A 8 9.20 -6.45 -6.98
C GLU A 8 9.37 -5.14 -7.74
N GLY A 9 9.60 -4.05 -7.02
CA GLY A 9 9.80 -2.74 -7.62
C GLY A 9 10.59 -1.80 -6.73
N LYS A 10 11.10 -0.73 -7.35
CA LYS A 10 11.79 0.38 -6.69
C LYS A 10 11.07 1.68 -7.04
N LEU A 11 10.69 2.42 -6.02
CA LEU A 11 10.06 3.74 -6.09
C LEU A 11 11.05 4.80 -5.61
N THR A 12 10.87 6.02 -6.12
CA THR A 12 11.63 7.21 -5.70
C THR A 12 10.63 8.30 -5.33
N PRO A 13 11.06 9.46 -4.77
CA PRO A 13 10.16 10.57 -4.51
C PRO A 13 9.33 11.00 -5.73
N LEU A 14 9.86 10.84 -6.95
CA LEU A 14 9.15 11.11 -8.21
C LEU A 14 7.95 10.18 -8.47
N SER A 15 7.92 9.01 -7.82
CA SER A 15 6.81 8.07 -7.88
C SER A 15 5.63 8.49 -6.98
N SER A 16 5.79 9.50 -6.13
CA SER A 16 4.72 9.98 -5.26
C SER A 16 3.49 10.43 -6.06
N LYS A 17 2.31 10.12 -5.55
CA LYS A 17 0.99 10.40 -6.14
C LYS A 17 0.74 9.69 -7.47
N THR A 18 1.35 8.53 -7.67
CA THR A 18 1.11 7.66 -8.84
C THR A 18 0.39 6.37 -8.46
N HIS A 19 -0.06 5.64 -9.48
CA HIS A 19 -0.71 4.35 -9.35
C HIS A 19 0.01 3.33 -10.24
N ILE A 20 0.31 2.15 -9.68
CA ILE A 20 0.89 1.03 -10.43
C ILE A 20 -0.11 -0.12 -10.35
N THR A 21 -0.65 -0.53 -11.50
CA THR A 21 -1.63 -1.62 -11.58
C THR A 21 -0.98 -2.87 -12.13
N TYR A 22 -1.05 -3.95 -11.36
CA TYR A 22 -0.71 -5.29 -11.80
C TYR A 22 -1.97 -6.06 -12.14
N GLN A 23 -1.92 -6.84 -13.22
CA GLN A 23 -3.01 -7.69 -13.66
C GLN A 23 -2.56 -9.14 -13.62
N PHE A 24 -3.45 -10.03 -13.17
CA PHE A 24 -3.24 -11.47 -13.20
C PHE A 24 -4.53 -12.17 -13.59
N TYR A 25 -4.41 -13.35 -14.16
CA TYR A 25 -5.55 -14.18 -14.54
C TYR A 25 -5.75 -15.28 -13.50
N MET A 26 -6.98 -15.39 -12.99
CA MET A 26 -7.42 -16.51 -12.18
C MET A 26 -8.00 -17.57 -13.13
N PRO A 27 -7.36 -18.74 -13.30
CA PRO A 27 -7.73 -19.72 -14.32
C PRO A 27 -8.94 -20.59 -13.96
N GLU A 28 -9.28 -20.67 -12.68
CA GLU A 28 -10.40 -21.43 -12.16
C GLU A 28 -10.88 -20.75 -10.87
N PRO A 29 -12.18 -20.85 -10.50
CA PRO A 29 -12.64 -20.32 -9.22
C PRO A 29 -11.85 -20.89 -8.03
N ALA A 30 -11.58 -20.07 -7.03
CA ALA A 30 -10.84 -20.45 -5.84
C ALA A 30 -11.65 -20.25 -4.55
N GLU A 31 -11.22 -20.88 -3.47
CA GLU A 31 -11.82 -20.64 -2.14
C GLU A 31 -11.22 -19.41 -1.47
N CYS A 32 -9.98 -19.07 -1.82
CA CYS A 32 -9.21 -18.03 -1.18
C CYS A 32 -8.24 -17.37 -2.17
N LEU A 33 -8.06 -16.06 -2.02
CA LEU A 33 -7.00 -15.26 -2.61
C LEU A 33 -6.20 -14.62 -1.47
N VAL A 34 -4.90 -14.90 -1.44
CA VAL A 34 -3.95 -14.34 -0.47
C VAL A 34 -3.04 -13.35 -1.17
N ILE A 35 -2.88 -12.18 -0.57
CA ILE A 35 -2.01 -11.11 -1.06
C ILE A 35 -1.06 -10.71 0.06
N ASP A 36 0.22 -10.92 -0.18
CA ASP A 36 1.29 -10.46 0.68
C ASP A 36 1.97 -9.27 0.03
N PHE A 37 2.05 -8.18 0.78
CA PHE A 37 2.66 -6.95 0.29
C PHE A 37 3.56 -6.37 1.36
N CYS A 38 4.79 -6.07 0.99
CA CYS A 38 5.69 -5.34 1.87
C CYS A 38 6.47 -4.27 1.14
N TYR A 39 6.89 -3.25 1.89
CA TYR A 39 7.79 -2.22 1.39
C TYR A 39 8.75 -1.71 2.46
N SER A 40 9.92 -1.23 2.04
CA SER A 40 10.93 -0.67 2.92
C SER A 40 11.80 0.36 2.19
N PRO A 41 12.43 1.30 2.90
CA PRO A 41 12.20 1.63 4.31
C PRO A 41 10.79 2.22 4.54
N LYS A 42 10.28 2.13 5.78
CA LYS A 42 9.01 2.76 6.17
C LYS A 42 9.21 4.20 6.61
N THR A 43 10.27 4.48 7.35
CA THR A 43 10.58 5.79 7.92
C THR A 43 11.73 6.46 7.18
N LEU A 44 11.71 7.79 7.14
CA LEU A 44 12.89 8.58 6.82
C LEU A 44 13.62 8.89 8.13
N ASP A 45 14.80 8.30 8.31
CA ASP A 45 15.55 8.42 9.56
C ASP A 45 16.53 9.62 9.54
N ASP A 46 16.79 10.23 8.38
CA ASP A 46 17.64 11.42 8.25
C ASP A 46 16.89 12.67 8.77
N PRO A 47 17.33 13.28 9.89
CA PRO A 47 16.65 14.46 10.46
C PRO A 47 16.78 15.70 9.58
N SER A 48 17.88 15.85 8.84
CA SER A 48 18.11 17.02 7.98
C SER A 48 17.18 16.97 6.78
N ALA A 49 17.09 15.80 6.12
CA ALA A 49 16.17 15.57 5.02
C ALA A 49 14.70 15.67 5.49
N SER A 50 14.39 15.15 6.68
CA SER A 50 13.04 15.27 7.26
C SER A 50 12.66 16.73 7.48
N ARG A 51 13.56 17.53 8.07
CA ARG A 51 13.32 18.95 8.32
C ARG A 51 13.06 19.71 7.02
N GLU A 52 13.85 19.48 5.98
CA GLU A 52 13.66 20.13 4.67
C GLU A 52 12.25 19.84 4.11
N LEU A 53 11.84 18.57 4.08
CA LEU A 53 10.51 18.16 3.61
C LEU A 53 9.37 18.74 4.46
N ILE A 54 9.56 18.83 5.78
CA ILE A 54 8.57 19.40 6.71
C ILE A 54 8.44 20.91 6.50
N GLU A 55 9.56 21.63 6.42
CA GLU A 55 9.54 23.07 6.19
C GLU A 55 8.91 23.42 4.83
N ASP A 56 9.21 22.65 3.78
CA ASP A 56 8.58 22.76 2.46
C ASP A 56 7.06 22.55 2.52
N ALA A 57 6.61 21.55 3.29
CA ALA A 57 5.19 21.29 3.49
C ALA A 57 4.52 22.43 4.27
N ILE A 58 5.18 22.97 5.30
CA ILE A 58 4.69 24.13 6.05
C ILE A 58 4.54 25.34 5.14
N ASP A 59 5.54 25.62 4.30
CA ASP A 59 5.49 26.75 3.36
C ASP A 59 4.38 26.60 2.31
N ARG A 60 4.04 25.37 1.94
CA ARG A 60 2.98 25.09 0.96
C ARG A 60 1.57 25.11 1.55
N TYR A 61 1.39 24.56 2.75
CA TYR A 61 0.05 24.23 3.27
C TYR A 61 -0.36 25.05 4.49
N VAL A 62 0.56 25.69 5.21
CA VAL A 62 0.26 26.47 6.41
C VAL A 62 0.10 27.95 6.08
N ASN A 63 -0.85 28.61 6.76
CA ASN A 63 -1.08 30.04 6.65
C ASN A 63 0.23 30.81 6.94
N PRO A 64 0.63 31.79 6.09
CA PRO A 64 1.86 32.56 6.26
C PRO A 64 2.12 33.10 7.68
N SER A 65 1.09 33.54 8.39
CA SER A 65 1.25 34.08 9.75
C SER A 65 1.61 33.02 10.79
N LEU A 66 1.31 31.75 10.53
CA LEU A 66 1.59 30.63 11.43
C LEU A 66 2.88 29.88 11.09
N ARG A 67 3.43 30.05 9.88
CA ARG A 67 4.62 29.30 9.43
C ARG A 67 5.80 29.37 10.41
N PRO A 68 6.19 30.53 10.98
CA PRO A 68 7.30 30.59 11.93
C PRO A 68 7.10 29.65 13.12
N VAL A 69 5.89 29.65 13.70
CA VAL A 69 5.53 28.81 14.84
C VAL A 69 5.60 27.32 14.48
N TYR A 70 5.15 26.94 13.28
CA TYR A 70 5.20 25.55 12.83
C TYR A 70 6.63 25.10 12.50
N LYS A 71 7.46 25.98 11.92
CA LYS A 71 8.87 25.68 11.63
C LYS A 71 9.70 25.54 12.91
N GLU A 72 9.42 26.32 13.94
CA GLU A 72 10.03 26.14 15.27
C GLU A 72 9.63 24.81 15.95
N GLN A 73 8.53 24.21 15.53
CA GLN A 73 7.99 22.97 16.10
C GLN A 73 8.05 21.81 15.10
N TRP A 74 8.98 21.87 14.14
CA TRP A 74 9.05 20.91 13.04
C TRP A 74 9.23 19.46 13.54
N GLU A 75 9.91 19.26 14.67
CA GLU A 75 10.12 17.93 15.27
C GLU A 75 8.81 17.23 15.68
N LYS A 76 7.69 17.97 15.78
CA LYS A 76 6.38 17.35 16.04
C LYS A 76 5.84 16.53 14.87
N PHE A 77 6.42 16.68 13.68
CA PHE A 77 5.98 16.02 12.45
C PHE A 77 6.85 14.82 12.06
N VAL A 78 7.86 14.47 12.86
CA VAL A 78 8.67 13.25 12.65
C VAL A 78 8.11 12.04 13.41
N PRO A 79 8.38 10.79 12.96
CA PRO A 79 9.07 10.44 11.72
C PRO A 79 8.19 10.64 10.49
N LEU A 80 8.79 11.12 9.39
CA LEU A 80 8.14 11.04 8.09
C LEU A 80 8.14 9.59 7.61
N GLN A 81 7.06 9.20 6.92
CA GLN A 81 6.89 7.82 6.48
C GLN A 81 6.56 7.75 4.99
N ASN A 82 7.10 6.72 4.33
CA ASN A 82 6.58 6.25 3.06
C ASN A 82 5.17 5.69 3.29
N LEU A 83 4.25 5.93 2.35
CA LEU A 83 2.89 5.42 2.43
C LEU A 83 2.46 4.83 1.08
N LEU A 84 2.33 3.51 1.08
CA LEU A 84 1.81 2.73 -0.04
C LEU A 84 0.57 1.96 0.41
N THR A 85 -0.48 1.94 -0.42
CA THR A 85 -1.73 1.23 -0.13
C THR A 85 -2.19 0.40 -1.32
N LEU A 86 -3.04 -0.59 -1.07
CA LEU A 86 -3.56 -1.47 -2.11
C LEU A 86 -5.05 -1.26 -2.34
N SER A 87 -5.47 -1.35 -3.60
CA SER A 87 -6.85 -1.65 -3.98
C SER A 87 -6.91 -2.86 -4.89
N ILE A 88 -8.06 -3.52 -4.90
CA ILE A 88 -8.29 -4.72 -5.69
C ILE A 88 -9.52 -4.49 -6.55
N ASP A 89 -9.44 -4.91 -7.80
CA ASP A 89 -10.59 -5.07 -8.68
C ASP A 89 -10.67 -6.55 -9.09
N ASP A 90 -11.85 -7.14 -8.92
CA ASP A 90 -12.18 -8.44 -9.45
C ASP A 90 -12.76 -8.31 -10.89
N PRO A 91 -13.13 -9.42 -11.56
CA PRO A 91 -13.69 -9.35 -12.91
C PRO A 91 -14.98 -8.53 -13.04
N ASP A 92 -15.75 -8.37 -11.96
CA ASP A 92 -17.00 -7.60 -11.92
C ASP A 92 -16.79 -6.16 -11.44
N GLY A 93 -15.60 -5.83 -10.92
CA GLY A 93 -15.19 -4.46 -10.62
C GLY A 93 -14.54 -4.31 -9.25
N PHE A 94 -14.74 -3.14 -8.64
CA PHE A 94 -14.00 -2.73 -7.46
C PHE A 94 -14.32 -3.61 -6.25
N ARG A 95 -13.27 -4.19 -5.67
CA ARG A 95 -13.37 -5.11 -4.53
C ARG A 95 -13.10 -4.45 -3.18
N GLY A 96 -12.48 -3.28 -3.20
CA GLY A 96 -12.15 -2.52 -2.01
C GLY A 96 -10.72 -2.02 -2.01
N SER A 97 -10.39 -1.26 -0.97
CA SER A 97 -9.06 -0.75 -0.74
C SER A 97 -8.67 -0.84 0.72
N ALA A 98 -7.48 -1.38 0.95
CA ALA A 98 -6.85 -1.46 2.24
C ALA A 98 -5.86 -0.30 2.40
N HIS A 99 -6.34 0.82 2.96
CA HIS A 99 -5.51 1.98 3.31
C HIS A 99 -4.73 1.74 4.61
N ARG A 100 -3.89 0.71 4.62
CA ARG A 100 -3.14 0.29 5.81
C ARG A 100 -1.81 1.04 5.93
N HIS A 101 -1.51 1.49 7.14
CA HIS A 101 -0.23 2.13 7.46
C HIS A 101 0.95 1.15 7.54
N PRO A 102 0.81 -0.06 8.13
CA PRO A 102 1.90 -1.03 8.19
C PRO A 102 2.52 -1.30 6.82
N ASN A 103 3.84 -1.45 6.81
CA ASN A 103 4.62 -1.72 5.61
C ASN A 103 4.81 -3.21 5.32
N GLU A 104 4.24 -4.06 6.16
CA GLU A 104 4.02 -5.48 5.93
C GLU A 104 2.52 -5.72 6.05
N GLN A 105 1.94 -6.32 5.02
CA GLN A 105 0.50 -6.49 4.91
C GLN A 105 0.19 -7.89 4.40
N HIS A 106 -0.70 -8.55 5.10
CA HIS A 106 -1.26 -9.84 4.72
C HIS A 106 -2.77 -9.67 4.52
N HIS A 107 -3.24 -9.93 3.30
CA HIS A 107 -4.65 -9.79 2.95
C HIS A 107 -5.21 -11.12 2.46
N VAL A 108 -6.40 -11.45 2.95
CA VAL A 108 -7.13 -12.67 2.60
C VAL A 108 -8.49 -12.26 2.07
N LEU A 109 -8.86 -12.75 0.89
CA LEU A 109 -10.21 -12.59 0.33
C LEU A 109 -10.80 -13.99 0.10
N SER A 110 -12.04 -14.17 0.54
CA SER A 110 -12.79 -15.41 0.35
C SER A 110 -14.28 -15.11 0.11
N PRO A 111 -15.08 -16.12 -0.26
CA PRO A 111 -16.53 -15.99 -0.38
C PRO A 111 -17.25 -15.50 0.87
N LYS A 112 -16.73 -15.82 2.07
CA LYS A 112 -17.42 -15.55 3.34
C LYS A 112 -16.80 -14.41 4.12
N GLU A 113 -15.48 -14.25 4.03
CA GLU A 113 -14.72 -13.29 4.82
C GLU A 113 -13.63 -12.63 3.96
N SER A 114 -13.27 -11.41 4.33
CA SER A 114 -12.21 -10.66 3.69
C SER A 114 -11.46 -9.79 4.70
N SER A 115 -10.18 -9.53 4.44
CA SER A 115 -9.41 -8.57 5.23
C SER A 115 -10.08 -7.19 5.22
N PRO A 116 -10.06 -6.44 6.34
CA PRO A 116 -10.74 -5.15 6.42
C PRO A 116 -10.20 -4.16 5.39
N GLY A 117 -11.14 -3.54 4.66
CA GLY A 117 -10.88 -2.71 3.47
C GLY A 117 -11.39 -3.35 2.18
N PHE A 118 -11.63 -4.67 2.18
CA PHE A 118 -12.17 -5.42 1.03
C PHE A 118 -13.53 -6.03 1.35
N SER A 119 -14.32 -6.28 0.30
CA SER A 119 -15.58 -7.01 0.39
C SER A 119 -15.39 -8.52 0.20
N ALA A 120 -16.15 -9.32 0.94
CA ALA A 120 -16.21 -10.77 0.78
C ALA A 120 -17.12 -11.15 -0.40
N GLY A 121 -16.95 -12.38 -0.92
CA GLY A 121 -17.67 -12.88 -2.10
C GLY A 121 -16.78 -13.74 -3.02
N PRO A 122 -17.35 -14.27 -4.12
CA PRO A 122 -16.70 -15.32 -4.91
C PRO A 122 -15.31 -14.95 -5.42
N ILE A 123 -14.35 -15.86 -5.31
CA ILE A 123 -13.06 -15.73 -5.99
C ILE A 123 -13.20 -16.38 -7.35
N GLN A 124 -13.68 -15.60 -8.31
CA GLN A 124 -14.05 -16.06 -9.64
C GLN A 124 -12.88 -16.15 -10.61
N GLU A 125 -13.07 -17.00 -11.62
CA GLU A 125 -12.23 -17.02 -12.81
C GLU A 125 -12.27 -15.65 -13.51
N GLY A 126 -11.14 -15.21 -14.06
CA GLY A 126 -11.08 -13.99 -14.85
C GLY A 126 -9.89 -13.11 -14.53
N ILE A 127 -9.91 -11.88 -15.07
CA ILE A 127 -8.84 -10.89 -14.88
C ILE A 127 -9.07 -10.12 -13.60
N TRP A 128 -8.12 -10.25 -12.69
CA TRP A 128 -8.04 -9.47 -11.46
C TRP A 128 -6.98 -8.39 -11.59
N ARG A 129 -7.15 -7.31 -10.82
CA ARG A 129 -6.20 -6.20 -10.75
C ARG A 129 -5.87 -5.89 -9.30
N VAL A 130 -4.59 -5.68 -9.02
CA VAL A 130 -4.14 -5.07 -7.77
C VAL A 130 -3.46 -3.76 -8.12
N THR A 131 -3.96 -2.67 -7.56
CA THR A 131 -3.39 -1.34 -7.75
C THR A 131 -2.67 -0.91 -6.49
N LEU A 132 -1.38 -0.62 -6.65
CA LEU A 132 -0.54 0.05 -5.67
C LEU A 132 -0.71 1.56 -5.82
N SER A 133 -1.33 2.20 -4.83
CA SER A 133 -1.37 3.67 -4.72
C SER A 133 -0.15 4.15 -3.95
N VAL A 134 0.72 4.90 -4.63
CA VAL A 134 1.94 5.47 -4.05
C VAL A 134 1.59 6.86 -3.53
N HIS A 135 1.18 7.00 -2.27
CA HIS A 135 0.77 8.31 -1.73
C HIS A 135 1.95 9.23 -1.57
N CYS A 136 3.01 8.74 -0.92
CA CYS A 136 4.26 9.46 -0.75
C CYS A 136 5.45 8.50 -0.62
N VAL A 137 6.56 8.91 -1.25
CA VAL A 137 7.89 8.35 -1.02
C VAL A 137 8.77 9.51 -0.54
N VAL A 138 9.13 9.48 0.74
CA VAL A 138 9.94 10.50 1.43
C VAL A 138 11.40 10.10 1.56
N THR A 139 11.73 8.83 1.31
CA THR A 139 13.12 8.34 1.24
C THR A 139 13.65 8.38 -0.18
N GLU A 140 14.97 8.37 -0.36
CA GLU A 140 15.61 8.37 -1.69
C GLU A 140 15.11 7.21 -2.58
N ALA A 141 14.96 6.04 -1.95
CA ALA A 141 14.39 4.85 -2.57
C ALA A 141 13.44 4.14 -1.60
N CYS A 142 12.39 3.52 -2.14
CA CYS A 142 11.51 2.60 -1.45
C CYS A 142 11.29 1.35 -2.31
N HIS A 143 11.68 0.19 -1.80
CA HIS A 143 11.52 -1.09 -2.46
C HIS A 143 10.26 -1.77 -1.97
N TYR A 144 9.54 -2.45 -2.86
CA TYR A 144 8.37 -3.24 -2.49
C TYR A 144 8.39 -4.62 -3.12
N THR A 145 7.69 -5.55 -2.49
CA THR A 145 7.33 -6.85 -3.06
C THR A 145 5.83 -7.06 -2.93
N LEU A 146 5.24 -7.71 -3.93
CA LEU A 146 3.83 -8.10 -3.97
C LEU A 146 3.75 -9.56 -4.45
N SER A 147 3.17 -10.42 -3.63
CA SER A 147 2.89 -11.82 -3.96
C SER A 147 1.40 -12.08 -3.88
N ILE A 148 0.86 -12.77 -4.88
CA ILE A 148 -0.56 -13.11 -4.99
C ILE A 148 -0.68 -14.60 -5.21
N ARG A 149 -1.48 -15.25 -4.36
CA ARG A 149 -1.65 -16.71 -4.34
C ARG A 149 -3.13 -17.06 -4.30
N GLY A 150 -3.55 -18.03 -5.11
CA GLY A 150 -4.94 -18.51 -5.15
C GLY A 150 -5.06 -20.01 -4.93
N GLY A 151 -6.17 -20.47 -4.37
CA GLY A 151 -6.51 -21.90 -4.30
C GLY A 151 -7.37 -22.29 -3.11
N ALA A 152 -7.40 -23.59 -2.80
CA ALA A 152 -8.08 -24.12 -1.62
C ALA A 152 -7.34 -23.75 -0.32
N SER A 153 -8.09 -23.23 0.67
CA SER A 153 -7.73 -22.82 2.04
C SER A 153 -6.36 -22.17 2.32
N ALA A 154 -6.39 -20.93 2.84
CA ALA A 154 -5.35 -20.42 3.74
C ALA A 154 -5.97 -20.33 5.14
N HIS A 155 -5.66 -21.26 6.03
CA HIS A 155 -6.12 -21.18 7.43
C HIS A 155 -5.20 -20.23 8.23
N GLU A 156 -5.01 -19.01 7.75
CA GLU A 156 -4.27 -17.94 8.43
C GLU A 156 -5.04 -16.64 8.19
N LEU A 157 -5.87 -16.23 9.16
CA LEU A 157 -6.48 -14.92 9.16
C LEU A 157 -5.41 -13.89 9.56
N ALA A 158 -5.29 -12.82 8.78
CA ALA A 158 -4.33 -11.75 8.99
C ALA A 158 -4.37 -11.17 10.41
N SER A 159 -3.22 -11.11 11.08
CA SER A 159 -3.01 -10.39 12.33
C SER A 159 -3.29 -8.90 12.15
N VAL A 160 -3.97 -8.29 13.12
CA VAL A 160 -4.39 -6.88 13.16
C VAL A 160 -3.19 -5.93 13.26
#